data_AF-A0A9W8PJL7-F1
#
_entry.id   AF-A0A9W8PJL7-F1
#
_cell.length_a   1.000
_cell.length_b   1.000
_cell.length_c   1.000
_cell.angle_alpha   90.00
_cell.angle_beta   90.00
_cell.angle_gamma   90.00
#
_symmetry.space_group_name_H-M   'P 1'
#
loop_
_entity.id
_entity.type
_entity.pdbx_description
1 polymer ?
#
loop_
_entity_poly.entity_id
_entity_poly.type
_entity_poly.pdbx_seq_one_letter_code
_entity_poly.pdbx_strand_id
1 'polypeptide(L)'
;MMMNHIGRTVPSSEMQIITFEPGLHYTESFQRFTDENSFQWDDIQLPGDFAVWAASDEAEFLHGRFVWAKWDVDELKTGPLRKRIESDPSLFRVGVSGY
;
A
#
# COMPACT_ATOMS: atom_id res chain seq x y z
N MET A 1 -5.10 3.84 -11.86
CA MET A 1 -5.00 3.03 -13.10
C MET A 1 -3.58 3.01 -13.66
N MET A 2 -2.88 4.15 -13.81
CA MET A 2 -1.51 4.18 -14.37
C MET A 2 -0.50 3.31 -13.61
N MET A 3 -0.32 3.51 -12.29
CA MET A 3 0.68 2.74 -11.53
C MET A 3 0.41 1.23 -11.54
N ASN A 4 -0.86 0.82 -11.47
CA ASN A 4 -1.22 -0.60 -11.61
C ASN A 4 -0.92 -1.16 -13.01
N HIS A 5 -1.04 -0.35 -14.06
CA HIS A 5 -0.64 -0.79 -15.41
C HIS A 5 0.86 -1.04 -15.48
N ILE A 6 1.68 -0.12 -14.96
CA ILE A 6 3.14 -0.28 -14.93
C ILE A 6 3.52 -1.53 -14.12
N GLY A 7 2.91 -1.73 -12.94
CA GLY A 7 3.11 -2.94 -12.12
C GLY A 7 2.52 -4.23 -12.71
N ARG A 8 1.94 -4.20 -13.91
CA ARG A 8 1.57 -5.40 -14.68
C ARG A 8 2.49 -5.63 -15.87
N THR A 9 3.17 -4.59 -16.35
CA THR A 9 4.05 -4.66 -17.52
C THR A 9 5.52 -4.76 -17.16
N VAL A 10 5.91 -4.35 -15.96
CA VAL A 10 7.29 -4.41 -15.45
C VAL A 10 7.38 -5.47 -14.36
N PRO A 11 8.30 -6.43 -14.44
CA PRO A 11 8.48 -7.42 -13.37
C PRO A 11 9.07 -6.78 -12.11
N SER A 12 8.75 -7.33 -10.93
CA SER A 12 9.31 -6.90 -9.63
C SER A 12 10.84 -6.90 -9.61
N SER A 13 11.47 -7.85 -10.31
CA SER A 13 12.93 -7.96 -10.41
C SER A 13 13.60 -6.81 -11.16
N GLU A 14 12.85 -6.03 -11.95
CA GLU A 14 13.33 -4.82 -12.60
C GLU A 14 12.92 -3.57 -11.80
N MET A 15 11.64 -3.47 -11.43
CA MET A 15 11.15 -2.38 -10.60
C MET A 15 9.91 -2.81 -9.80
N GLN A 16 10.01 -2.74 -8.48
CA GLN A 16 8.88 -2.95 -7.58
C GLN A 16 7.97 -1.72 -7.54
N ILE A 17 6.66 -1.94 -7.72
CA ILE A 17 5.64 -0.89 -7.63
C ILE A 17 4.61 -1.33 -6.60
N ILE A 18 4.50 -0.56 -5.53
CA ILE A 18 3.46 -0.73 -4.51
C ILE A 18 2.83 0.64 -4.31
N THR A 19 1.50 0.69 -4.32
CA THR A 19 0.76 1.90 -3.92
C THR A 19 0.21 1.66 -2.53
N PHE A 20 0.25 2.66 -1.66
CA PHE A 20 -0.33 2.50 -0.33
C PHE A 20 -1.04 3.76 0.14
N GLU A 21 -2.03 3.54 0.99
CA GLU A 21 -2.67 4.57 1.80
C GLU A 21 -1.75 4.87 3.01
N PRO A 22 -1.21 6.10 3.13
CA PRO A 22 -0.21 6.41 4.15
C PRO A 22 -0.81 6.62 5.54
N GLY A 23 -2.12 6.85 5.64
CA GLY A 23 -2.78 7.27 6.85
C GLY A 23 -3.25 8.72 6.76
N LEU A 24 -3.95 9.13 7.81
CA LEU A 24 -4.48 10.47 7.99
C LEU A 24 -3.48 11.33 8.76
N HIS A 25 -2.87 12.29 8.06
CA HIS A 25 -1.89 13.20 8.66
C HIS A 25 -2.30 14.66 8.47
N TYR A 26 -2.07 15.47 9.50
CA TYR A 26 -2.26 16.90 9.38
C TYR A 26 -1.17 17.50 8.49
N THR A 27 -1.60 18.15 7.42
CA THR A 27 -0.71 18.80 6.44
C THR A 27 -1.21 20.21 6.18
N GLU A 28 -0.37 21.06 5.58
CA GLU A 28 -0.77 22.42 5.16
C GLU A 28 -2.04 22.39 4.30
N SER A 29 -2.18 21.38 3.44
CA SER A 29 -3.37 21.21 2.59
C SER A 29 -4.65 20.94 3.39
N PHE A 30 -4.53 20.32 4.57
CA PHE A 30 -5.66 20.03 5.46
C PHE A 30 -6.14 21.24 6.27
N GLN A 31 -5.29 22.27 6.45
CA GLN A 31 -5.58 23.46 7.27
C GLN A 31 -6.85 24.21 6.84
N ARG A 32 -7.23 24.13 5.55
CA ARG A 32 -8.43 24.79 5.02
C ARG A 32 -9.73 24.06 5.38
N PHE A 33 -9.64 22.82 5.81
CA PHE A 33 -10.79 21.95 6.08
C PHE A 33 -11.00 21.72 7.58
N THR A 34 -9.93 21.79 8.37
CA THR A 34 -9.97 21.40 9.77
C THR A 34 -8.75 21.92 10.56
N ASP A 35 -8.87 21.96 11.88
CA ASP A 35 -7.78 22.35 12.77
C ASP A 35 -6.92 21.13 13.13
N GLU A 36 -5.68 21.37 13.57
CA GLU A 36 -4.74 20.31 13.96
C GLU A 36 -5.23 19.43 15.12
N ASN A 37 -6.26 19.86 15.86
CA ASN A 37 -6.81 19.11 16.99
C ASN A 37 -8.14 18.43 16.66
N SER A 38 -8.60 18.50 15.41
CA SER A 38 -9.92 18.01 15.01
C SER A 38 -10.00 16.50 14.79
N PHE A 39 -8.86 15.82 14.61
CA PHE A 39 -8.79 14.38 14.39
C PHE A 39 -7.70 13.74 15.26
N GLN A 40 -7.83 12.45 15.50
CA GLN A 40 -6.71 11.62 15.93
C GLN A 40 -5.87 11.29 14.70
N TRP A 41 -4.82 12.07 14.48
CA TRP A 41 -3.89 11.86 13.37
C TRP A 41 -3.02 10.64 13.60
N ASP A 42 -2.65 9.97 12.51
CA ASP A 42 -1.72 8.86 12.56
C ASP A 42 -0.29 9.35 12.78
N ASP A 43 0.50 8.52 13.47
CA ASP A 43 1.94 8.75 13.61
C ASP A 43 2.60 8.80 12.23
N ILE A 44 3.28 9.91 11.95
CA ILE A 44 3.94 10.13 10.66
C ILE A 44 5.11 9.17 10.41
N GLN A 45 5.67 8.54 11.46
CA GLN A 45 6.69 7.51 11.31
C GLN A 45 6.13 6.27 10.61
N LEU A 46 4.86 5.92 10.85
CA LEU A 46 4.24 4.70 10.34
C LEU A 46 4.32 4.54 8.81
N PRO A 47 3.88 5.51 7.97
CA PRO A 47 4.06 5.40 6.52
C PRO A 47 5.52 5.47 6.07
N GLY A 48 6.40 6.10 6.86
CA GLY A 48 7.84 6.14 6.58
C GLY A 48 8.48 4.77 6.71
N ASP A 49 8.25 4.11 7.85
CA ASP A 49 8.72 2.75 8.12
C ASP A 49 8.11 1.75 7.14
N PHE A 50 6.81 1.89 6.86
CA PHE A 50 6.14 1.05 5.86
C PHE A 50 6.75 1.23 4.47
N ALA A 51 7.06 2.46 4.04
CA ALA A 51 7.67 2.71 2.74
C ALA A 51 9.05 2.04 2.60
N VAL A 52 9.86 2.05 3.68
CA VAL A 52 11.16 1.36 3.72
C VAL A 52 10.96 -0.15 3.59
N TRP A 53 10.05 -0.73 4.38
CA TRP A 53 9.74 -2.16 4.28
C TRP A 53 9.19 -2.53 2.89
N ALA A 54 8.27 -1.73 2.34
CA ALA A 54 7.68 -1.93 1.04
C ALA A 54 8.69 -1.81 -0.11
N ALA A 55 9.84 -1.17 0.10
CA ALA A 55 10.92 -1.13 -0.89
C ALA A 55 11.81 -2.39 -0.86
N SER A 56 11.65 -3.28 0.14
CA SER A 56 12.43 -4.51 0.28
C SER A 56 11.85 -5.69 -0.50
N ASP A 57 12.67 -6.72 -0.71
CA ASP A 57 12.27 -7.99 -1.32
C ASP A 57 11.19 -8.73 -0.49
N GLU A 58 11.10 -8.47 0.82
CA GLU A 58 10.09 -9.08 1.68
C GLU A 58 8.65 -8.74 1.23
N ALA A 59 8.49 -7.58 0.60
CA ALA A 59 7.20 -7.06 0.14
C ALA A 59 6.88 -7.43 -1.33
N GLU A 60 7.69 -8.25 -2.00
CA GLU A 60 7.55 -8.55 -3.45
C GLU A 60 6.15 -9.05 -3.83
N PHE A 61 5.52 -9.83 -2.96
CA PHE A 61 4.17 -10.35 -3.15
C PHE A 61 3.10 -9.25 -3.30
N LEU A 62 3.39 -8.03 -2.87
CA LEU A 62 2.53 -6.86 -3.02
C LEU A 62 2.75 -6.11 -4.35
N HIS A 63 3.65 -6.57 -5.22
CA HIS A 63 3.92 -5.94 -6.50
C HIS A 63 2.64 -5.72 -7.34
N GLY A 64 2.44 -4.47 -7.75
CA GLY A 64 1.29 -3.96 -8.49
C GLY A 64 0.03 -3.77 -7.65
N ARG A 65 0.08 -3.82 -6.31
CA ARG A 65 -1.11 -3.75 -5.44
C ARG A 65 -1.22 -2.45 -4.67
N PHE A 66 -2.45 -2.15 -4.24
CA PHE A 66 -2.81 -1.08 -3.33
C PHE A 66 -3.04 -1.62 -1.91
N VAL A 67 -2.31 -1.11 -0.91
CA VAL A 67 -2.37 -1.57 0.48
C VAL A 67 -2.43 -0.41 1.48
N TRP A 68 -2.43 -0.68 2.78
CA TRP A 68 -2.47 0.35 3.83
C TRP A 68 -1.22 0.27 4.70
N ALA A 69 -0.61 1.42 5.01
CA ALA A 69 0.55 1.48 5.90
C ALA A 69 0.23 1.01 7.33
N LYS A 70 -1.05 1.08 7.74
CA LYS A 70 -1.52 0.64 9.06
C LYS A 70 -1.61 -0.87 9.25
N TRP A 71 -1.44 -1.65 8.18
CA TRP A 71 -1.50 -3.09 8.29
C TRP A 71 -0.24 -3.65 8.96
N ASP A 72 -0.42 -4.69 9.78
CA ASP A 72 0.69 -5.41 10.40
C ASP A 72 1.47 -6.17 9.31
N VAL A 73 2.76 -5.88 9.18
CA VAL A 73 3.63 -6.46 8.15
C VAL A 73 3.86 -7.95 8.37
N ASP A 74 3.91 -8.41 9.61
CA ASP A 74 4.12 -9.82 9.94
C ASP A 74 2.85 -10.62 9.62
N GLU A 75 1.67 -10.06 9.91
CA GLU A 75 0.39 -10.63 9.48
C GLU A 75 0.26 -10.65 7.95
N LEU A 76 0.70 -9.59 7.26
CA LEU A 76 0.70 -9.56 5.79
C LEU A 76 1.60 -10.63 5.18
N LYS A 77 2.75 -10.89 5.79
CA LYS A 77 3.73 -11.87 5.32
C LYS A 77 3.32 -13.31 5.60
N THR A 78 2.67 -13.57 6.73
CA THR A 78 2.49 -14.93 7.25
C THR A 78 1.04 -15.35 7.50
N GLY A 79 0.14 -14.38 7.59
CA GLY A 79 -1.26 -14.58 7.94
C GLY A 79 -2.13 -15.13 6.80
N PRO A 80 -3.43 -15.34 7.06
CA PRO A 80 -4.39 -15.83 6.06
C PRO A 80 -4.50 -14.94 4.82
N LEU A 81 -4.27 -13.64 4.99
CA LEU A 81 -4.31 -12.67 3.90
C LEU A 81 -3.21 -12.94 2.86
N ARG A 82 -2.02 -13.38 3.29
CA ARG A 82 -0.93 -13.78 2.39
C ARG A 82 -1.39 -14.82 1.38
N LYS A 83 -1.98 -15.91 1.87
CA LYS A 83 -2.50 -17.01 1.05
C LYS A 83 -3.56 -16.52 0.07
N ARG A 84 -4.41 -15.60 0.51
CA ARG A 84 -5.46 -15.02 -0.33
C ARG A 84 -4.85 -14.18 -1.47
N ILE A 85 -3.84 -13.36 -1.19
CA ILE A 85 -3.11 -12.56 -2.18
C ILE A 85 -2.44 -13.44 -3.25
N GLU A 86 -1.90 -14.58 -2.85
CA GLU A 86 -1.28 -15.55 -3.75
C GLU A 86 -2.32 -16.29 -4.61
N SER A 87 -3.46 -16.65 -4.01
CA SER A 87 -4.53 -17.40 -4.70
C SER A 87 -5.37 -16.54 -5.65
N ASP A 88 -5.46 -15.23 -5.40
CA ASP A 88 -6.25 -14.28 -6.16
C ASP A 88 -5.36 -13.17 -6.74
N PRO A 89 -4.90 -13.33 -8.00
CA PRO A 89 -4.07 -12.33 -8.67
C PRO A 89 -4.72 -10.96 -8.87
N SER A 90 -6.05 -10.86 -8.71
CA SER A 90 -6.81 -9.62 -8.85
C SER A 90 -6.95 -8.86 -7.53
N LEU A 91 -6.77 -9.54 -6.40
CA LEU A 91 -6.92 -8.94 -5.08
C LEU A 91 -5.98 -7.75 -4.91
N PHE A 92 -6.57 -6.61 -4.51
CA PHE A 92 -5.89 -5.32 -4.31
C PHE A 92 -5.24 -4.71 -5.55
N ARG A 93 -5.52 -5.23 -6.75
CA ARG A 93 -5.11 -4.59 -7.99
C ARG A 93 -6.24 -3.72 -8.53
N VAL A 94 -5.97 -2.43 -8.68
CA VAL A 94 -6.96 -1.48 -9.20
C VAL A 94 -7.11 -1.64 -10.71
N GLY A 95 -8.19 -2.29 -11.15
CA GLY A 95 -8.45 -2.47 -12.58
C GLY A 95 -9.87 -2.95 -12.87
N VAL A 96 -10.12 -3.26 -14.15
CA VAL A 96 -11.36 -3.87 -14.62
C VAL A 96 -11.15 -5.39 -14.68
N SER A 97 -12.04 -6.14 -14.04
CA SER A 97 -12.12 -7.59 -14.23
C SER A 97 -13.11 -7.89 -15.34
N GLY A 98 -12.68 -8.68 -16.33
CA GLY A 98 -13.60 -9.28 -17.29
C GLY A 98 -14.48 -10.34 -16.62
N TYR A 99 -15.60 -10.66 -17.27
CA TYR A 99 -16.50 -11.75 -16.90
C TYR A 99 -16.01 -13.09 -17.44
#